data_AF-A0A9P1HE89-F1
#
_entry.id   AF-A0A9P1HE89-F1
#
_cell.length_a   1.000
_cell.length_b   1.000
_cell.length_c   1.000
_cell.angle_alpha   90.00
_cell.angle_beta   90.00
_cell.angle_gamma   90.00
#
_symmetry.space_group_name_H-M   'P 1'
#
loop_
_entity.id
_entity.type
_entity.pdbx_description
1 polymer ?
#
loop_
_entity_poly.entity_id
_entity_poly.type
_entity_poly.pdbx_seq_one_letter_code
_entity_poly.pdbx_strand_id
1 'polypeptide(L)'
;MARRNDGHRSWKRQTKHCCAICSDKASGKHYGVYSCEGCKGFFKRTIRKDMKYKCKETSNCLIDKRHRNRCQSCRFEKCMKMGMRKEAVQEERNATPPTVAEVITVPMPPIIDTKASTSKCQEYEDLKPEESISIGELPGSYHRQRLMDFAFQIPAFQQLPNKDQSVLIYNAYCELIICDLALDLYFDADQCFPSRYSSGFYRKLCVFVDKLGDLSIDKMMMGAIKLIFLLDHEAPNIKQHHIVEEKREKVYNCLLDHCLTESPKDPGLFTQLLLRISTIRSMASEHEDDIYKFCGKPMIEDFLISCNNLYEDQL
;
A
#
# COMPACT_ATOMS: atom_id res chain seq x y z
N MET A 1 59.89 1.26 -21.71
CA MET A 1 58.83 0.29 -21.38
C MET A 1 57.70 0.45 -22.38
N ALA A 2 57.25 -0.68 -22.91
CA ALA A 2 56.39 -0.79 -24.09
C ALA A 2 54.88 -0.71 -23.77
N ARG A 3 54.09 -0.65 -24.86
CA ARG A 3 52.64 -0.91 -25.05
C ARG A 3 51.78 0.37 -25.07
N ARG A 4 51.39 0.89 -26.25
CA ARG A 4 50.31 0.44 -27.17
C ARG A 4 48.97 0.21 -26.47
N ASN A 5 47.93 0.92 -26.88
CA ASN A 5 46.78 0.20 -27.44
C ASN A 5 45.89 1.08 -28.32
N ASP A 6 45.90 0.70 -29.59
CA ASP A 6 45.01 1.11 -30.66
C ASP A 6 43.55 0.79 -30.34
N GLY A 7 42.67 1.71 -30.73
CA GLY A 7 41.22 1.56 -30.63
C GLY A 7 40.71 0.39 -31.49
N HIS A 8 40.45 -0.74 -30.85
CA HIS A 8 39.71 -1.84 -31.43
C HIS A 8 38.24 -1.45 -31.67
N ARG A 9 37.93 -1.01 -32.90
CA ARG A 9 36.58 -1.14 -33.47
C ARG A 9 36.25 -2.62 -33.62
N SER A 10 35.45 -3.16 -32.71
CA SER A 10 34.89 -4.51 -32.81
C SER A 10 33.66 -4.51 -33.73
N TRP A 11 33.84 -5.05 -34.94
CA TRP A 11 32.76 -5.41 -35.86
C TRP A 11 31.95 -6.59 -35.30
N LYS A 12 30.63 -6.44 -35.10
CA LYS A 12 29.73 -7.58 -34.86
C LYS A 12 29.15 -8.09 -36.19
N ARG A 13 29.53 -9.33 -36.54
CA ARG A 13 29.00 -10.14 -37.67
C ARG A 13 27.48 -10.27 -37.57
N GLN A 14 26.74 -9.82 -38.59
CA GLN A 14 25.30 -10.08 -38.72
C GLN A 14 25.06 -11.51 -39.22
N THR A 15 24.75 -12.45 -38.34
CA THR A 15 24.08 -13.70 -38.73
C THR A 15 22.59 -13.40 -38.94
N LYS A 16 22.08 -13.61 -40.17
CA LYS A 16 20.66 -13.41 -40.53
C LYS A 16 19.81 -14.56 -39.96
N HIS A 17 19.44 -14.49 -38.69
CA HIS A 17 18.50 -15.43 -38.09
C HIS A 17 17.05 -15.11 -38.50
N CYS A 18 16.24 -16.15 -38.73
CA CYS A 18 14.79 -16.03 -38.98
C CYS A 18 14.00 -16.23 -37.67
N CYS A 19 12.83 -15.62 -37.59
CA CYS A 19 11.91 -15.74 -36.46
C CYS A 19 11.30 -17.15 -36.44
N ALA A 20 11.50 -17.89 -35.35
CA ALA A 20 11.00 -19.27 -35.23
C ALA A 20 9.45 -19.37 -35.24
N ILE A 21 8.74 -18.26 -35.08
CA ILE A 21 7.28 -18.23 -34.96
C ILE A 21 6.61 -17.99 -36.31
N CYS A 22 7.05 -16.98 -37.05
CA CYS A 22 6.41 -16.55 -38.31
C CYS A 22 7.37 -16.44 -39.51
N SER A 23 8.62 -16.88 -39.34
CA SER A 23 9.68 -16.87 -40.37
C SER A 23 10.09 -15.48 -40.90
N ASP A 24 9.59 -14.40 -40.31
CA ASP A 24 10.06 -13.04 -40.57
C ASP A 24 11.52 -12.85 -40.09
N LYS A 25 12.18 -11.76 -40.50
CA LYS A 25 13.56 -11.46 -40.07
C LYS A 25 13.61 -11.32 -38.54
N ALA A 26 14.46 -12.11 -37.87
CA ALA A 26 14.63 -11.98 -36.42
C ALA A 26 15.46 -10.73 -36.10
N SER A 27 15.07 -10.02 -35.04
CA SER A 27 15.85 -8.90 -34.49
C SER A 27 16.84 -9.36 -33.42
N GLY A 28 16.68 -10.59 -32.91
CA GLY A 28 17.52 -11.19 -31.88
C GLY A 28 16.80 -12.31 -31.15
N LYS A 29 17.38 -12.75 -30.03
CA LYS A 29 16.76 -13.71 -29.12
C LYS A 29 15.88 -12.94 -28.12
N HIS A 30 14.58 -13.21 -28.12
CA HIS A 30 13.62 -12.62 -27.18
C HIS A 30 12.90 -13.74 -26.46
N TYR A 31 12.82 -13.65 -25.12
CA TYR A 31 12.17 -14.64 -24.27
C TYR A 31 12.66 -16.09 -24.51
N GLY A 32 13.93 -16.25 -24.86
CA GLY A 32 14.54 -17.58 -25.08
C GLY A 32 14.63 -18.03 -26.54
N VAL A 33 14.02 -17.33 -27.50
CA VAL A 33 13.95 -17.79 -28.91
C VAL A 33 14.27 -16.67 -29.90
N TYR A 34 14.91 -16.99 -31.03
CA TYR A 34 15.07 -16.04 -32.13
C TYR A 34 13.70 -15.64 -32.69
N SER A 35 13.36 -14.35 -32.57
CA SER A 35 12.05 -13.86 -32.99
C SER A 35 12.12 -12.44 -33.56
N CYS A 36 11.11 -12.09 -34.36
CA CYS A 36 10.92 -10.74 -34.88
C CYS A 36 10.25 -9.85 -33.81
N GLU A 37 10.36 -8.53 -33.95
CA GLU A 37 9.70 -7.56 -33.05
C GLU A 37 8.19 -7.77 -32.93
N GLY A 38 7.53 -8.23 -34.01
CA GLY A 38 6.09 -8.51 -34.01
C GLY A 38 5.69 -9.66 -33.07
N CYS A 39 6.46 -10.74 -33.03
CA CYS A 39 6.18 -11.89 -32.14
C CYS A 39 6.65 -11.64 -30.71
N LYS A 40 7.77 -10.92 -30.53
CA LYS A 40 8.23 -10.42 -29.24
C LYS A 40 7.14 -9.57 -28.57
N GLY A 41 6.66 -8.53 -29.26
CA GLY A 41 5.65 -7.62 -28.70
C GLY A 41 4.29 -8.30 -28.45
N PHE A 42 3.91 -9.23 -29.33
CA PHE A 42 2.72 -10.06 -29.12
C PHE A 42 2.83 -10.88 -27.82
N PHE A 43 3.90 -11.66 -27.67
CA PHE A 43 4.12 -12.50 -26.49
C PHE A 43 4.14 -11.69 -25.19
N LYS A 44 4.86 -10.56 -25.18
CA LYS A 44 4.92 -9.63 -24.04
C LYS A 44 3.52 -9.17 -23.59
N ARG A 45 2.67 -8.73 -24.53
CA ARG A 45 1.32 -8.23 -24.22
C ARG A 45 0.40 -9.35 -23.76
N THR A 46 0.51 -10.53 -24.35
CA THR A 46 -0.30 -11.68 -23.97
C THR A 46 -0.03 -12.10 -22.52
N ILE A 47 1.25 -12.21 -22.13
CA ILE A 47 1.61 -12.59 -20.75
C ILE A 47 1.23 -11.49 -19.75
N ARG A 48 1.53 -10.23 -20.03
CA ARG A 48 1.29 -9.13 -19.08
C ARG A 48 -0.17 -8.85 -18.76
N LYS A 49 -1.06 -9.05 -19.74
CA LYS A 49 -2.49 -8.78 -19.57
C LYS A 49 -3.29 -10.06 -19.30
N ASP A 50 -2.61 -11.16 -18.98
CA ASP A 50 -3.18 -12.52 -18.87
C ASP A 50 -4.23 -12.83 -19.97
N MET A 51 -3.89 -12.50 -21.23
CA MET A 51 -4.86 -12.57 -22.32
C MET A 51 -5.17 -14.02 -22.68
N LYS A 52 -6.44 -14.40 -22.54
CA LYS A 52 -6.94 -15.72 -22.94
C LYS A 52 -7.55 -15.65 -24.33
N TYR A 53 -7.00 -16.42 -25.27
CA TYR A 53 -7.48 -16.46 -26.66
C TYR A 53 -8.15 -17.80 -26.97
N LYS A 54 -9.20 -17.76 -27.80
CA LYS A 54 -9.85 -18.96 -28.34
C LYS A 54 -9.70 -18.99 -29.87
N CYS A 55 -9.26 -20.12 -30.41
CA CYS A 55 -9.25 -20.33 -31.86
C CYS A 55 -10.69 -20.44 -32.39
N LYS A 56 -10.95 -19.88 -33.57
CA LYS A 56 -12.25 -19.97 -34.26
C LYS A 56 -12.30 -21.11 -35.29
N GLU A 57 -11.16 -21.76 -35.53
CA GLU A 57 -11.00 -22.88 -36.48
C GLU A 57 -10.57 -24.13 -35.69
N THR A 58 -9.67 -24.96 -36.22
CA THR A 58 -9.25 -26.26 -35.68
C THR A 58 -8.00 -26.22 -34.80
N SER A 59 -7.71 -25.06 -34.18
CA SER A 59 -6.48 -24.82 -33.38
C SER A 59 -5.15 -25.10 -34.11
N ASN A 60 -5.14 -25.20 -35.45
CA ASN A 60 -3.94 -25.46 -36.25
C ASN A 60 -3.71 -24.39 -37.35
N CYS A 61 -4.06 -23.14 -37.07
CA CYS A 61 -3.92 -22.06 -38.04
C CYS A 61 -2.45 -21.82 -38.43
N LEU A 62 -2.20 -21.60 -39.73
CA LEU A 62 -0.87 -21.28 -40.25
C LEU A 62 -0.38 -19.91 -39.72
N ILE A 63 0.81 -19.89 -39.10
CA ILE A 63 1.45 -18.67 -38.62
C ILE A 63 2.68 -18.36 -39.48
N ASP A 64 2.50 -17.42 -40.41
CA ASP A 64 3.54 -16.85 -41.28
C ASP A 64 3.58 -15.31 -41.16
N LYS A 65 4.51 -14.64 -41.86
CA LYS A 65 4.66 -13.17 -41.81
C LYS A 65 3.38 -12.40 -42.17
N ARG A 66 2.59 -12.90 -43.13
CA ARG A 66 1.39 -12.23 -43.66
C ARG A 66 0.16 -12.52 -42.79
N HIS A 67 0.02 -13.74 -42.28
CA HIS A 67 -1.19 -14.24 -41.64
C HIS A 67 -1.07 -14.42 -40.12
N ARG A 68 0.07 -14.11 -39.50
CA ARG A 68 0.27 -14.22 -38.04
C ARG A 68 -0.73 -13.46 -37.17
N ASN A 69 -1.49 -12.51 -37.72
CA ASN A 69 -2.52 -11.78 -36.96
C ASN A 69 -3.93 -12.40 -37.07
N ARG A 70 -4.14 -13.41 -37.94
CA ARG A 70 -5.46 -14.03 -38.17
C ARG A 70 -5.97 -14.82 -36.96
N CYS A 71 -5.09 -15.50 -36.24
CA CYS A 71 -5.45 -16.28 -35.05
C CYS A 71 -4.44 -16.05 -33.92
N GLN A 72 -4.86 -15.34 -32.87
CA GLN A 72 -4.02 -15.07 -31.70
C GLN A 72 -3.78 -16.32 -30.85
N SER A 73 -4.77 -17.22 -30.77
CA SER A 73 -4.67 -18.48 -30.03
C SER A 73 -3.53 -19.37 -30.57
N CYS A 74 -3.61 -19.76 -31.85
CA CYS A 74 -2.56 -20.58 -32.49
C CYS A 74 -1.19 -19.87 -32.52
N ARG A 75 -1.17 -18.54 -32.63
CA ARG A 75 0.08 -17.79 -32.57
C ARG A 75 0.74 -17.88 -31.20
N PHE A 76 -0.03 -17.71 -30.13
CA PHE A 76 0.49 -17.78 -28.76
C PHE A 76 0.93 -19.20 -28.41
N GLU A 77 0.12 -20.19 -28.78
CA GLU A 77 0.47 -21.60 -28.64
C GLU A 77 1.77 -21.94 -29.38
N LYS A 78 1.95 -21.44 -30.60
CA LYS A 78 3.21 -21.60 -31.34
C LYS A 78 4.39 -20.91 -30.65
N CYS A 79 4.20 -19.74 -30.03
CA CYS A 79 5.26 -19.12 -29.21
C CYS A 79 5.69 -20.04 -28.06
N MET A 80 4.75 -20.60 -27.31
CA MET A 80 5.02 -21.52 -26.21
C MET A 80 5.71 -22.80 -26.72
N LYS A 81 5.18 -23.39 -27.81
CA LYS A 81 5.72 -24.61 -28.43
C LYS A 81 7.16 -24.44 -28.92
N MET A 82 7.52 -23.26 -29.40
CA MET A 82 8.89 -22.94 -29.85
C MET A 82 9.82 -22.56 -28.69
N GLY A 83 9.34 -22.57 -27.45
CA GLY A 83 10.15 -22.35 -26.24
C GLY A 83 10.25 -20.90 -25.79
N MET A 84 9.28 -20.04 -26.14
CA MET A 84 9.21 -18.72 -25.50
C MET A 84 8.83 -18.87 -24.02
N ARG A 85 9.67 -18.31 -23.16
CA ARG A 85 9.59 -18.41 -21.70
C ARG A 85 8.71 -17.30 -21.13
N LYS A 86 7.60 -17.65 -20.50
CA LYS A 86 6.68 -16.68 -19.87
C LYS A 86 7.36 -15.97 -18.69
N GLU A 87 8.19 -16.68 -17.95
CA GLU A 87 8.97 -16.19 -16.81
C GLU A 87 10.03 -15.15 -17.21
N ALA A 88 10.41 -15.09 -18.49
CA ALA A 88 11.34 -14.08 -19.00
C ALA A 88 10.65 -12.74 -19.32
N VAL A 89 9.32 -12.67 -19.23
CA VAL A 89 8.56 -11.42 -19.40
C VAL A 89 8.52 -10.72 -18.05
N GLN A 90 9.45 -9.78 -17.84
CA GLN A 90 9.40 -8.86 -16.72
C GLN A 90 8.09 -8.03 -16.79
N GLU A 91 7.48 -7.76 -15.64
CA GLU A 91 6.45 -6.74 -15.48
C GLU A 91 6.93 -5.39 -16.03
N GLU A 92 6.01 -4.45 -16.24
CA GLU A 92 6.40 -3.14 -16.76
C GLU A 92 7.55 -2.57 -15.90
N ARG A 93 8.71 -2.29 -16.53
CA ARG A 93 9.55 -1.23 -16.01
C ARG A 93 8.75 0.03 -16.29
N ASN A 94 7.88 0.41 -15.36
CA ASN A 94 7.40 1.78 -15.34
C ASN A 94 8.67 2.65 -15.36
N ALA A 95 8.74 3.52 -16.37
CA ALA A 95 9.65 4.65 -16.29
C ALA A 95 9.34 5.32 -14.97
N THR A 96 10.37 5.45 -14.13
CA THR A 96 10.29 5.75 -12.69
C THR A 96 9.50 4.70 -11.87
N PRO A 97 10.04 4.19 -10.74
CA PRO A 97 9.19 3.63 -9.70
C PRO A 97 8.10 4.66 -9.41
N PRO A 98 6.85 4.27 -9.10
CA PRO A 98 5.94 5.23 -8.47
C PRO A 98 6.72 5.80 -7.29
N THR A 99 7.05 7.09 -7.35
CA THR A 99 7.59 7.78 -6.18
C THR A 99 6.62 7.54 -5.04
N VAL A 100 7.11 7.46 -3.82
CA VAL A 100 6.36 7.37 -2.55
C VAL A 100 5.03 8.13 -2.59
N ALA A 101 4.97 9.27 -3.29
CA ALA A 101 3.78 10.01 -3.64
C ALA A 101 2.66 9.21 -4.37
N GLU A 102 2.86 8.34 -5.35
CA GLU A 102 1.73 7.75 -6.12
C GLU A 102 0.97 6.64 -5.37
N VAL A 103 1.58 6.00 -4.36
CA VAL A 103 0.90 5.03 -3.47
C VAL A 103 0.45 5.70 -2.17
N ILE A 104 1.14 6.76 -1.76
CA ILE A 104 0.95 7.50 -0.49
C ILE A 104 0.65 8.99 -0.77
N THR A 105 -0.05 9.34 -1.86
CA THR A 105 -0.66 10.69 -2.01
C THR A 105 -1.88 10.74 -1.11
N VAL A 106 -1.66 10.48 0.17
CA VAL A 106 -2.46 10.92 1.27
C VAL A 106 -1.79 12.24 1.63
N PRO A 107 -2.26 13.40 1.14
CA PRO A 107 -1.93 14.63 1.85
C PRO A 107 -2.46 14.39 3.26
N MET A 108 -1.58 14.05 4.20
CA MET A 108 -1.97 13.90 5.59
C MET A 108 -2.81 15.14 5.91
N PRO A 109 -4.04 14.98 6.47
CA PRO A 109 -4.82 16.14 6.86
C PRO A 109 -3.88 17.06 7.64
N PRO A 110 -3.89 18.37 7.36
CA PRO A 110 -3.02 19.29 8.09
C PRO A 110 -3.17 18.93 9.56
N ILE A 111 -2.06 18.65 10.24
CA ILE A 111 -2.01 18.84 11.69
C ILE A 111 -2.46 20.30 11.78
N ILE A 112 -3.71 20.52 12.18
CA ILE A 112 -4.31 21.83 12.16
C ILE A 112 -3.33 22.68 12.96
N ASP A 113 -2.72 23.67 12.33
CA ASP A 113 -2.08 24.78 13.04
C ASP A 113 -3.23 25.44 13.83
N THR A 114 -3.51 24.94 15.03
CA THR A 114 -4.56 25.43 15.94
C THR A 114 -4.26 26.83 16.49
N LYS A 115 -3.33 27.55 15.86
CA LYS A 115 -3.11 28.99 16.08
C LYS A 115 -4.34 29.84 15.70
N ALA A 116 -5.34 29.29 15.02
CA ALA A 116 -6.57 30.00 14.67
C ALA A 116 -7.73 29.86 15.68
N SER A 117 -7.61 28.99 16.70
CA SER A 117 -8.64 28.84 17.75
C SER A 117 -8.02 28.76 19.14
N THR A 118 -7.17 29.73 19.47
CA THR A 118 -6.75 29.94 20.86
C THR A 118 -7.90 30.49 21.69
N SER A 119 -8.61 29.63 22.41
CA SER A 119 -9.21 29.99 23.69
C SER A 119 -8.55 29.13 24.77
N LYS A 120 -7.71 29.81 25.56
CA LYS A 120 -6.84 29.31 26.64
C LYS A 120 -7.53 28.26 27.52
N CYS A 121 -6.94 27.08 27.66
CA CYS A 121 -7.16 26.24 28.84
C CYS A 121 -6.22 26.73 29.94
N GLN A 122 -6.75 27.54 30.86
CA GLN A 122 -6.09 27.81 32.13
C GLN A 122 -6.12 26.55 33.01
N GLU A 123 -5.14 26.43 33.89
CA GLU A 123 -5.04 25.41 34.94
C GLU A 123 -6.36 25.29 35.71
N TYR A 124 -6.90 24.07 35.80
CA TYR A 124 -8.03 23.74 36.67
C TYR A 124 -7.60 22.62 37.61
N GLU A 125 -6.91 23.01 38.69
CA GLU A 125 -6.95 22.26 39.94
C GLU A 125 -8.37 22.42 40.54
N ASP A 126 -8.88 21.34 41.14
CA ASP A 126 -10.12 21.24 41.93
C ASP A 126 -11.49 21.38 41.22
N LEU A 127 -12.02 20.27 40.68
CA LEU A 127 -13.49 20.07 40.61
C LEU A 127 -13.88 18.61 40.91
N LYS A 128 -14.84 18.47 41.83
CA LYS A 128 -15.42 17.22 42.36
C LYS A 128 -16.24 16.45 41.32
N PRO A 129 -16.42 15.11 41.48
CA PRO A 129 -17.19 14.29 40.57
C PRO A 129 -18.69 14.55 40.76
N GLU A 130 -19.45 14.38 39.68
CA GLU A 130 -20.91 14.57 39.55
C GLU A 130 -21.35 15.97 39.14
N GLU A 131 -21.25 16.27 37.84
CA GLU A 131 -22.29 17.00 37.11
C GLU A 131 -22.14 16.76 35.59
N SER A 132 -23.26 16.47 34.94
CA SER A 132 -23.38 16.07 33.54
C SER A 132 -22.82 17.11 32.57
N ILE A 133 -21.79 16.74 31.82
CA ILE A 133 -21.23 17.54 30.73
C ILE A 133 -22.20 17.52 29.54
N SER A 134 -22.59 18.71 29.08
CA SER A 134 -23.38 18.97 27.89
C SER A 134 -22.81 18.26 26.65
N ILE A 135 -23.70 17.68 25.83
CA ILE A 135 -23.40 16.96 24.60
C ILE A 135 -22.85 17.95 23.55
N GLY A 136 -21.54 18.18 23.58
CA GLY A 136 -20.81 18.99 22.61
C GLY A 136 -19.32 18.67 22.71
N GLU A 137 -18.82 17.95 21.71
CA GLU A 137 -17.40 17.63 21.45
C GLU A 137 -16.70 16.70 22.47
N LEU A 138 -17.02 15.40 22.40
CA LEU A 138 -16.21 14.35 23.01
C LEU A 138 -14.87 14.22 22.26
N PRO A 139 -13.72 14.09 22.95
CA PRO A 139 -12.40 13.83 22.34
C PRO A 139 -12.39 12.66 21.34
N GLY A 140 -13.29 11.70 21.54
CA GLY A 140 -13.45 10.53 20.68
C GLY A 140 -13.95 10.78 19.26
N SER A 141 -14.79 11.80 19.04
CA SER A 141 -15.31 12.08 17.69
C SER A 141 -14.22 12.59 16.75
N TYR A 142 -13.23 13.31 17.29
CA TYR A 142 -12.09 13.81 16.53
C TYR A 142 -11.24 12.68 15.95
N HIS A 143 -10.80 11.73 16.78
CA HIS A 143 -9.98 10.61 16.30
C HIS A 143 -10.75 9.72 15.33
N ARG A 144 -12.06 9.54 15.56
CA ARG A 144 -12.93 8.83 14.62
C ARG A 144 -12.97 9.53 13.26
N GLN A 145 -13.13 10.85 13.23
CA GLN A 145 -13.13 11.62 11.98
C GLN A 145 -11.77 11.54 11.28
N ARG A 146 -10.67 11.70 12.01
CA ARG A 146 -9.31 11.62 11.46
C ARG A 146 -8.99 10.25 10.88
N LEU A 147 -9.49 9.18 11.49
CA LEU A 147 -9.41 7.83 10.96
C LEU A 147 -10.13 7.73 9.62
N MET A 148 -11.36 8.26 9.54
CA MET A 148 -12.15 8.25 8.31
C MET A 148 -11.47 9.05 7.20
N ASP A 149 -11.02 10.27 7.50
CA ASP A 149 -10.30 11.12 6.55
C ASP A 149 -9.05 10.41 6.01
N PHE A 150 -8.30 9.75 6.90
CA PHE A 150 -7.16 8.93 6.49
C PHE A 150 -7.55 7.78 5.56
N ALA A 151 -8.59 7.01 5.92
CA ALA A 151 -9.04 5.87 5.13
C ALA A 151 -9.49 6.28 3.71
N PHE A 152 -10.25 7.37 3.61
CA PHE A 152 -10.81 7.84 2.34
C PHE A 152 -9.83 8.62 1.47
N GLN A 153 -8.72 9.11 2.03
CA GLN A 153 -7.65 9.69 1.22
C GLN A 153 -6.81 8.64 0.47
N ILE A 154 -7.04 7.34 0.71
CA ILE A 154 -6.26 6.25 0.08
C ILE A 154 -6.98 5.78 -1.19
N PRO A 155 -6.48 6.07 -2.40
CA PRO A 155 -7.19 5.73 -3.64
C PRO A 155 -7.34 4.22 -3.84
N ALA A 156 -6.38 3.43 -3.33
CA ALA A 156 -6.45 1.98 -3.40
C ALA A 156 -7.53 1.38 -2.49
N PHE A 157 -7.83 2.05 -1.38
CA PHE A 157 -8.86 1.64 -0.43
C PHE A 157 -10.26 1.93 -0.99
N GLN A 158 -10.43 3.11 -1.59
CA GLN A 158 -11.67 3.50 -2.26
C GLN A 158 -12.09 2.57 -3.42
N GLN A 159 -11.16 1.81 -4.00
CA GLN A 159 -11.49 0.84 -5.06
C GLN A 159 -12.15 -0.45 -4.54
N LEU A 160 -12.15 -0.68 -3.23
CA LEU A 160 -12.75 -1.85 -2.62
C LEU A 160 -14.27 -1.67 -2.50
N PRO A 161 -15.07 -2.75 -2.45
CA PRO A 161 -16.49 -2.64 -2.14
C PRO A 161 -16.72 -1.95 -0.79
N ASN A 162 -17.72 -1.07 -0.67
CA ASN A 162 -18.03 -0.35 0.58
C ASN A 162 -18.19 -1.26 1.80
N LYS A 163 -18.72 -2.48 1.59
CA LYS A 163 -18.83 -3.50 2.65
C LYS A 163 -17.45 -4.01 3.11
N ASP A 164 -16.52 -4.20 2.19
CA ASP A 164 -15.15 -4.60 2.52
C ASP A 164 -14.43 -3.42 3.21
N GLN A 165 -14.62 -2.18 2.72
CA GLN A 165 -14.07 -0.98 3.35
C GLN A 165 -14.52 -0.84 4.82
N SER A 166 -15.83 -0.97 5.08
CA SER A 166 -16.37 -0.82 6.45
C SER A 166 -15.87 -1.91 7.40
N VAL A 167 -15.74 -3.15 6.91
CA VAL A 167 -15.14 -4.26 7.66
C VAL A 167 -13.67 -3.98 7.99
N LEU A 168 -12.88 -3.53 7.01
CA LEU A 168 -11.45 -3.24 7.20
C LEU A 168 -11.22 -2.12 8.22
N ILE A 169 -12.00 -1.04 8.13
CA ILE A 169 -11.96 0.07 9.12
C ILE A 169 -12.34 -0.44 10.50
N TYR A 170 -13.45 -1.18 10.60
CA TYR A 170 -13.92 -1.72 11.88
C TYR A 170 -12.89 -2.66 12.52
N ASN A 171 -12.29 -3.55 11.73
CA ASN A 171 -11.31 -4.52 12.20
C ASN A 171 -9.99 -3.88 12.67
N ALA A 172 -9.61 -2.74 12.09
CA ALA A 172 -8.39 -2.01 12.43
C ALA A 172 -8.60 -0.84 13.41
N TYR A 173 -9.82 -0.67 13.93
CA TYR A 173 -10.21 0.56 14.63
C TYR A 173 -9.29 0.88 15.82
N CYS A 174 -9.10 -0.07 16.74
CA CYS A 174 -8.30 0.15 17.93
C CYS A 174 -6.82 0.42 17.61
N GLU A 175 -6.24 -0.31 16.66
CA GLU A 175 -4.85 -0.10 16.23
C GLU A 175 -4.64 1.26 15.58
N LEU A 176 -5.58 1.70 14.73
CA LEU A 176 -5.53 3.00 14.08
C LEU A 176 -5.65 4.14 15.10
N ILE A 177 -6.54 4.01 16.09
CA ILE A 177 -6.66 4.97 17.19
C ILE A 177 -5.37 5.04 18.01
N ILE A 178 -4.76 3.89 18.34
CA ILE A 178 -3.48 3.87 19.07
C ILE A 178 -2.37 4.56 18.26
N CYS A 179 -2.28 4.33 16.95
CA CYS A 179 -1.30 5.00 16.10
C CYS A 179 -1.49 6.52 16.12
N ASP A 180 -2.74 6.95 16.05
CA ASP A 180 -3.14 8.35 16.09
C ASP A 180 -2.79 9.02 17.42
N LEU A 181 -3.09 8.39 18.54
CA LEU A 181 -2.72 8.88 19.87
C LEU A 181 -1.21 8.89 20.08
N ALA A 182 -0.50 7.88 19.58
CA ALA A 182 0.96 7.84 19.66
C ALA A 182 1.59 8.99 18.86
N LEU A 183 1.05 9.32 17.69
CA LEU A 183 1.50 10.47 16.89
C LEU A 183 1.27 11.80 17.59
N ASP A 184 0.09 11.98 18.18
CA ASP A 184 -0.23 13.20 18.93
C ASP A 184 0.76 13.38 20.08
N LEU A 185 1.00 12.33 20.88
CA LEU A 185 1.98 12.37 21.98
C LEU A 185 3.42 12.56 21.50
N TYR A 186 3.78 12.01 20.33
CA TYR A 186 5.14 12.10 19.80
C TYR A 186 5.46 13.48 19.24
N PHE A 187 4.50 14.12 18.56
CA PHE A 187 4.71 15.42 17.90
C PHE A 187 4.19 16.63 18.68
N ASP A 188 3.23 16.44 19.59
CA ASP A 188 2.59 17.50 20.37
C ASP A 188 2.31 17.05 21.81
N ALA A 189 3.35 17.10 22.64
CA ALA A 189 3.33 16.63 24.03
C ALA A 189 2.32 17.37 24.94
N ASP A 190 1.80 18.53 24.51
CA ASP A 190 0.90 19.37 25.31
C ASP A 190 -0.59 19.10 25.06
N GLN A 191 -0.96 18.25 24.08
CA GLN A 191 -2.37 17.89 23.79
C GLN A 191 -2.77 16.53 24.40
N CYS A 192 -2.66 16.48 25.73
CA CYS A 192 -3.60 15.88 26.68
C CYS A 192 -4.53 14.74 26.17
N PHE A 193 -4.03 13.50 26.10
CA PHE A 193 -4.87 12.38 26.51
C PHE A 193 -5.21 12.61 27.99
N PRO A 194 -6.47 12.80 28.39
CA PRO A 194 -6.78 13.14 29.77
C PRO A 194 -6.29 11.97 30.63
N SER A 195 -5.37 12.25 31.58
CA SER A 195 -4.90 11.31 32.61
C SER A 195 -6.04 10.67 33.42
N ARG A 196 -7.27 11.17 33.24
CA ARG A 196 -8.55 10.67 33.73
C ARG A 196 -9.01 9.35 33.10
N TYR A 197 -8.49 8.96 31.93
CA TYR A 197 -8.85 7.69 31.27
C TYR A 197 -7.70 6.68 31.42
N SER A 198 -7.99 5.51 32.00
CA SER A 198 -7.11 4.34 32.20
C SER A 198 -5.62 4.66 32.33
N SER A 199 -5.17 4.90 33.56
CA SER A 199 -3.74 5.16 33.87
C SER A 199 -2.81 4.05 33.36
N GLY A 200 -3.32 2.81 33.25
CA GLY A 200 -2.59 1.68 32.68
C GLY A 200 -2.35 1.78 31.18
N PHE A 201 -3.40 2.10 30.40
CA PHE A 201 -3.30 2.29 28.94
C PHE A 201 -2.36 3.45 28.61
N TYR A 202 -2.61 4.62 29.21
CA TYR A 202 -1.81 5.82 28.96
C TYR A 202 -0.33 5.59 29.25
N ARG A 203 0.02 4.97 30.39
CA ARG A 203 1.41 4.65 30.73
C ARG A 203 2.08 3.76 29.69
N LYS A 204 1.38 2.74 29.17
CA LYS A 204 1.93 1.88 28.11
C LYS A 204 2.09 2.61 26.80
N LEU A 205 1.15 3.50 26.47
CA LEU A 205 1.24 4.34 25.29
C LEU A 205 2.46 5.26 25.37
N CYS A 206 2.73 5.91 26.51
CA CYS A 206 3.94 6.71 26.70
C CYS A 206 5.23 5.87 26.49
N VAL A 207 5.32 4.70 27.12
CA VAL A 207 6.47 3.78 26.94
C VAL A 207 6.62 3.34 25.48
N PHE A 208 5.51 3.20 24.75
CA PHE A 208 5.54 2.91 23.32
C PHE A 208 6.05 4.10 22.51
N VAL A 209 5.60 5.32 22.81
CA VAL A 209 6.05 6.57 22.17
C VAL A 209 7.54 6.80 22.39
N ASP A 210 8.06 6.55 23.60
CA ASP A 210 9.50 6.63 23.87
C ASP A 210 10.31 5.71 22.93
N LYS A 211 9.84 4.46 22.75
CA LYS A 211 10.45 3.50 21.83
C LYS A 211 10.32 3.90 20.36
N LEU A 212 9.30 4.68 19.99
CA LEU A 212 9.21 5.27 18.66
C LEU A 212 10.25 6.38 18.47
N GLY A 213 10.54 7.13 19.53
CA GLY A 213 11.61 8.12 19.58
C GLY A 213 12.99 7.50 19.37
N ASP A 214 13.27 6.36 20.01
CA ASP A 214 14.52 5.61 19.79
C ASP A 214 14.73 5.20 18.32
N LEU A 215 13.63 4.96 17.60
CA LEU A 215 13.63 4.59 16.18
C LEU A 215 13.62 5.80 15.24
N SER A 216 13.51 7.03 15.77
CA SER A 216 13.36 8.26 14.98
C SER A 216 12.25 8.15 13.94
N ILE A 217 11.06 7.68 14.36
CA ILE A 217 9.96 7.46 13.44
C ILE A 217 9.53 8.78 12.77
N ASP A 218 9.31 8.73 11.46
CA ASP A 218 8.73 9.85 10.74
C ASP A 218 7.25 9.61 10.39
N LYS A 219 6.64 10.64 9.81
CA LYS A 219 5.23 10.63 9.40
C LYS A 219 4.94 9.56 8.34
N MET A 220 5.88 9.27 7.45
CA MET A 220 5.73 8.28 6.37
C MET A 220 5.74 6.86 6.93
N MET A 221 6.66 6.56 7.85
CA MET A 221 6.75 5.28 8.53
C MET A 221 5.48 4.98 9.32
N MET A 222 4.95 5.95 10.06
CA MET A 222 3.69 5.76 10.78
C MET A 222 2.49 5.61 9.82
N GLY A 223 2.43 6.40 8.75
CA GLY A 223 1.41 6.25 7.71
C GLY A 223 1.41 4.85 7.11
N ALA A 224 2.58 4.27 6.85
CA ALA A 224 2.72 2.90 6.37
C ALA A 224 2.25 1.86 7.42
N ILE A 225 2.57 2.05 8.70
CA ILE A 225 2.07 1.18 9.78
C ILE A 225 0.54 1.22 9.84
N LYS A 226 -0.07 2.41 9.77
CA LYS A 226 -1.54 2.57 9.72
C LYS A 226 -2.13 1.83 8.51
N LEU A 227 -1.53 1.96 7.34
CA LEU A 227 -1.95 1.24 6.13
C LEU A 227 -1.84 -0.27 6.28
N ILE A 228 -0.78 -0.76 6.93
CA ILE A 228 -0.61 -2.19 7.20
C ILE A 228 -1.72 -2.73 8.10
N PHE A 229 -2.23 -1.95 9.06
CA PHE A 229 -3.39 -2.31 9.86
C PHE A 229 -4.69 -2.24 9.06
N LEU A 230 -4.91 -1.16 8.32
CA LEU A 230 -6.14 -0.97 7.54
C LEU A 230 -6.30 -2.04 6.43
N LEU A 231 -5.21 -2.42 5.76
CA LEU A 231 -5.21 -3.39 4.67
C LEU A 231 -5.01 -4.82 5.19
N ASP A 232 -5.84 -5.24 6.13
CA ASP A 232 -5.78 -6.59 6.69
C ASP A 232 -6.54 -7.60 5.83
N HIS A 233 -5.81 -8.33 4.99
CA HIS A 233 -6.41 -9.34 4.11
C HIS A 233 -6.99 -10.54 4.87
N GLU A 234 -6.70 -10.69 6.17
CA GLU A 234 -7.28 -11.75 7.02
C GLU A 234 -8.55 -11.29 7.75
N ALA A 235 -8.97 -10.02 7.56
CA ALA A 235 -10.16 -9.49 8.21
C ALA A 235 -11.42 -10.32 7.88
N PRO A 236 -12.31 -10.55 8.86
CA PRO A 236 -13.45 -11.44 8.69
C PRO A 236 -14.47 -10.87 7.72
N ASN A 237 -15.01 -11.69 6.82
CA ASN A 237 -16.11 -11.34 5.90
C ASN A 237 -15.79 -10.33 4.79
N ILE A 238 -14.51 -10.05 4.51
CA ILE A 238 -14.14 -9.36 3.26
C ILE A 238 -14.26 -10.31 2.07
N LYS A 239 -14.43 -9.77 0.86
CA LYS A 239 -14.48 -10.56 -0.38
C LYS A 239 -13.20 -10.46 -1.17
N GLN A 240 -12.57 -9.29 -1.18
CA GLN A 240 -11.42 -8.98 -2.03
C GLN A 240 -10.07 -9.25 -1.35
N HIS A 241 -9.91 -10.42 -0.71
CA HIS A 241 -8.68 -10.79 0.01
C HIS A 241 -7.39 -10.57 -0.81
N HIS A 242 -7.35 -11.10 -2.04
CA HIS A 242 -6.18 -10.97 -2.91
C HIS A 242 -5.82 -9.51 -3.22
N ILE A 243 -6.82 -8.65 -3.45
CA ILE A 243 -6.57 -7.24 -3.75
C ILE A 243 -5.99 -6.56 -2.51
N VAL A 244 -6.58 -6.81 -1.34
CA VAL A 244 -6.10 -6.23 -0.07
C VAL A 244 -4.66 -6.70 0.23
N GLU A 245 -4.36 -7.97 0.04
CA GLU A 245 -3.01 -8.54 0.20
C GLU A 245 -1.99 -7.88 -0.74
N GLU A 246 -2.31 -7.79 -2.04
CA GLU A 246 -1.46 -7.15 -3.04
C GLU A 246 -1.15 -5.69 -2.68
N LYS A 247 -2.15 -4.94 -2.19
CA LYS A 247 -1.95 -3.56 -1.74
C LYS A 247 -1.09 -3.50 -0.47
N ARG A 248 -1.31 -4.40 0.49
CA ARG A 248 -0.52 -4.46 1.73
C ARG A 248 0.95 -4.79 1.45
N GLU A 249 1.23 -5.70 0.52
CA GLU A 249 2.60 -6.04 0.10
C GLU A 249 3.33 -4.82 -0.50
N LYS A 250 2.62 -4.02 -1.31
CA LYS A 250 3.15 -2.75 -1.83
C LYS A 250 3.53 -1.79 -0.72
N VAL A 251 2.73 -1.69 0.35
CA VAL A 251 3.05 -0.86 1.51
C VAL A 251 4.31 -1.37 2.23
N TYR A 252 4.47 -2.68 2.41
CA TYR A 252 5.69 -3.25 3.00
C TYR A 252 6.93 -2.91 2.18
N ASN A 253 6.86 -3.07 0.86
CA ASN A 253 7.97 -2.74 -0.03
C ASN A 253 8.32 -1.24 0.03
N CYS A 254 7.31 -0.36 -0.02
CA CYS A 254 7.52 1.09 0.11
C CYS A 254 8.13 1.47 1.47
N LEU A 255 7.68 0.84 2.56
CA LEU A 255 8.25 1.10 3.89
C LEU A 255 9.70 0.64 3.99
N LEU A 256 10.02 -0.53 3.43
CA LEU A 256 11.40 -1.04 3.39
C LEU A 256 12.31 -0.08 2.62
N ASP A 257 11.91 0.33 1.41
CA ASP A 257 12.68 1.26 0.58
C ASP A 257 12.88 2.61 1.28
N HIS A 258 11.84 3.12 1.96
CA HIS A 258 11.91 4.35 2.74
C HIS A 258 12.90 4.23 3.91
N CYS A 259 12.83 3.15 4.69
CA CYS A 259 13.76 2.92 5.80
C CYS A 259 15.22 2.84 5.33
N LEU A 260 15.47 2.14 4.22
CA LEU A 260 16.81 2.02 3.65
C LEU A 260 17.35 3.35 3.10
N THR A 261 16.45 4.24 2.67
CA THR A 261 16.80 5.56 2.12
C THR A 261 17.07 6.58 3.22
N GLU A 262 16.17 6.71 4.19
CA GLU A 262 16.27 7.71 5.26
C GLU A 262 17.24 7.30 6.36
N SER A 263 17.42 6.00 6.60
CA SER A 263 18.34 5.47 7.62
C SER A 263 19.30 4.40 7.08
N PRO A 264 20.20 4.72 6.13
CA PRO A 264 21.12 3.74 5.55
C PRO A 264 22.08 3.09 6.56
N LYS A 265 22.29 3.74 7.71
CA LYS A 265 23.17 3.27 8.79
C LYS A 265 22.52 2.24 9.70
N ASP A 266 21.19 2.13 9.68
CA ASP A 266 20.44 1.11 10.43
C ASP A 266 19.61 0.25 9.46
N PRO A 267 20.23 -0.78 8.84
CA PRO A 267 19.49 -1.69 7.95
C PRO A 267 18.44 -2.52 8.69
N GLY A 268 18.47 -2.56 10.03
CA GLY A 268 17.49 -3.25 10.85
C GLY A 268 16.22 -2.46 11.13
N LEU A 269 16.17 -1.16 10.79
CA LEU A 269 15.06 -0.27 11.12
C LEU A 269 13.69 -0.82 10.68
N PHE A 270 13.61 -1.33 9.44
CA PHE A 270 12.38 -1.93 8.92
C PHE A 270 11.87 -3.07 9.83
N THR A 271 12.75 -4.01 10.19
CA THR A 271 12.40 -5.11 11.08
C THR A 271 12.00 -4.62 12.46
N GLN A 272 12.69 -3.61 13.00
CA GLN A 272 12.36 -3.00 14.29
C GLN A 272 10.97 -2.33 14.27
N LEU A 273 10.59 -1.68 13.17
CA LEU A 273 9.25 -1.13 12.97
C LEU A 273 8.19 -2.23 12.89
N LEU A 274 8.47 -3.34 12.21
CA LEU A 274 7.53 -4.48 12.18
C LEU A 274 7.27 -5.06 13.58
N LEU A 275 8.26 -5.03 14.48
CA LEU A 275 8.08 -5.43 15.88
C LEU A 275 7.21 -4.44 16.69
N ARG A 276 7.00 -3.21 16.21
CA ARG A 276 6.04 -2.28 16.82
C ARG A 276 4.60 -2.69 16.50
N ILE A 277 4.36 -3.32 15.35
CA ILE A 277 3.02 -3.80 14.97
C ILE A 277 2.47 -4.79 16.01
N SER A 278 3.29 -5.75 16.48
CA SER A 278 2.86 -6.70 17.52
C SER A 278 2.58 -6.01 18.86
N THR A 279 3.33 -4.95 19.18
CA THR A 279 3.12 -4.16 20.40
C THR A 279 1.79 -3.42 20.34
N ILE A 280 1.47 -2.81 19.19
CA ILE A 280 0.18 -2.13 18.96
C ILE A 280 -0.97 -3.13 19.04
N ARG A 281 -0.89 -4.30 18.38
CA ARG A 281 -1.93 -5.35 18.47
C ARG A 281 -2.18 -5.81 19.90
N SER A 282 -1.11 -6.05 20.65
CA SER A 282 -1.23 -6.44 22.06
C SER A 282 -1.93 -5.35 22.87
N MET A 283 -1.58 -4.08 22.64
CA MET A 283 -2.18 -2.94 23.34
C MET A 283 -3.64 -2.74 22.95
N ALA A 284 -3.98 -2.88 21.67
CA ALA A 284 -5.34 -2.81 21.14
C ALA A 284 -6.24 -3.88 21.78
N SER A 285 -5.76 -5.12 21.85
CA SER A 285 -6.50 -6.22 22.47
C SER A 285 -6.65 -6.09 23.98
N GLU A 286 -5.63 -5.59 24.69
CA GLU A 286 -5.66 -5.49 26.15
C GLU A 286 -6.47 -4.29 26.64
N HIS A 287 -6.51 -3.20 25.87
CA HIS A 287 -7.13 -1.93 26.25
C HIS A 287 -8.32 -1.54 25.35
N GLU A 288 -8.95 -2.52 24.70
CA GLU A 288 -10.11 -2.32 23.82
C GLU A 288 -11.23 -1.52 24.51
N ASP A 289 -11.62 -1.91 25.73
CA ASP A 289 -12.67 -1.23 26.50
C ASP A 289 -12.28 0.21 26.87
N ASP A 290 -10.99 0.46 27.15
CA ASP A 290 -10.50 1.80 27.47
C ASP A 290 -10.56 2.70 26.23
N ILE A 291 -10.19 2.16 25.07
CA ILE A 291 -10.29 2.85 23.77
C ILE A 291 -11.76 3.13 23.45
N TYR A 292 -12.68 2.19 23.67
CA TYR A 292 -14.10 2.42 23.42
C TYR A 292 -14.73 3.45 24.36
N LYS A 293 -14.29 3.51 25.62
CA LYS A 293 -14.73 4.57 26.54
C LYS A 293 -14.24 5.95 26.12
N PHE A 294 -13.03 6.02 25.55
CA PHE A 294 -12.42 7.27 25.12
C PHE A 294 -12.92 7.75 23.74
N CYS A 295 -12.88 6.86 22.74
CA CYS A 295 -13.20 7.15 21.35
C CYS A 295 -14.65 6.86 20.95
N GLY A 296 -15.41 6.20 21.81
CA GLY A 296 -16.70 5.62 21.45
C GLY A 296 -16.53 4.24 20.82
N LYS A 297 -17.46 3.34 21.16
CA LYS A 297 -17.50 2.00 20.58
C LYS A 297 -17.90 2.10 19.10
N PRO A 298 -17.12 1.52 18.18
CA PRO A 298 -17.46 1.52 16.77
C PRO A 298 -18.70 0.64 16.50
N MET A 299 -19.54 1.09 15.58
CA MET A 299 -20.57 0.27 14.95
C MET A 299 -20.18 0.10 13.48
N ILE A 300 -20.25 -1.12 12.95
CA ILE A 300 -19.86 -1.39 11.56
C ILE A 300 -20.81 -0.71 10.57
N GLU A 301 -22.08 -0.57 10.95
CA GLU A 301 -23.13 0.11 10.19
C GLU A 301 -22.78 1.58 9.96
N ASP A 302 -22.25 2.27 10.97
CA ASP A 302 -21.83 3.67 10.83
C ASP A 302 -20.75 3.82 9.75
N PHE A 303 -19.76 2.92 9.75
CA PHE A 303 -18.71 2.93 8.75
C PHE A 303 -19.25 2.63 7.36
N LEU A 304 -20.20 1.69 7.25
CA LEU A 304 -20.85 1.37 5.99
C LEU A 304 -21.66 2.55 5.44
N ILE A 305 -22.41 3.25 6.31
CA ILE A 305 -23.15 4.46 5.93
C ILE A 305 -22.18 5.52 5.41
N SER A 306 -21.08 5.80 6.12
CA SER A 306 -20.08 6.76 5.65
C SER A 306 -19.44 6.35 4.32
N CYS A 307 -19.12 5.07 4.12
CA CYS A 307 -18.60 4.57 2.84
C CYS A 307 -19.62 4.73 1.70
N ASN A 308 -20.92 4.59 1.99
CA ASN A 308 -21.98 4.75 0.98
C ASN A 308 -22.25 6.22 0.63
N ASN A 309 -22.31 7.10 1.63
CA ASN A 309 -22.64 8.52 1.42
C ASN A 309 -21.59 9.26 0.57
N LEU A 310 -20.30 8.89 0.70
CA LEU A 310 -19.23 9.46 -0.12
C LEU A 310 -19.35 9.16 -1.61
N TYR A 311 -20.12 8.14 -2.00
CA TYR A 311 -20.41 7.82 -3.40
C TYR A 311 -21.64 8.57 -3.93
N GLU A 312 -22.57 8.98 -3.08
CA GLU A 312 -23.75 9.77 -3.50
C GLU A 312 -23.37 11.23 -3.80
N ASP A 313 -22.37 11.79 -3.14
CA ASP A 313 -21.85 13.15 -3.40
C ASP A 313 -20.94 13.25 -4.66
N GLN A 314 -20.75 12.15 -5.41
CA GLN A 314 -19.95 12.11 -6.65
C GLN A 314 -20.77 11.89 -7.93
N LEU A 315 -22.11 11.91 -7.85
CA LEU A 315 -23.04 11.85 -8.99
C LEU A 315 -23.78 13.18 -9.18
#